data_AF-A0A7J2V9L2-F1
#
_entry.id   AF-A0A7J2V9L2-F1
#
_cell.length_a   1.000
_cell.length_b   1.000
_cell.length_c   1.000
_cell.angle_alpha   90.00
_cell.angle_beta   90.00
_cell.angle_gamma   90.00
#
_symmetry.space_group_name_H-M   'P 1'
#
loop_
_entity.id
_entity.type
_entity.pdbx_description
1 polymer ?
#
loop_
_entity_poly.entity_id
_entity_poly.type
_entity_poly.pdbx_seq_one_letter_code
_entity_poly.pdbx_strand_id
1 'polypeptide(L)'
;MYRCIQKDKLALNPTEFIEFVEEAISKEPSILDEVVLRRFISALYFSLLNYWAEKSYVRGRRGRGGPCQDSFSYSDFHVYLSQKQLDNVAHFLFLYRVAADHYTLNPTYIRLQDRLWGGVYYVELNYDSLKRAIELAKEALRAME
;
A
#
# COMPACT_ATOMS: atom_id res chain seq x y z
N MET A 1 -18.73 -12.48 16.53
CA MET A 1 -19.45 -12.46 15.24
C MET A 1 -18.52 -11.84 14.21
N TYR A 2 -18.10 -12.59 13.19
CA TYR A 2 -17.24 -12.04 12.13
C TYR A 2 -18.08 -11.12 11.24
N ARG A 3 -17.61 -9.90 10.99
CA ARG A 3 -18.21 -8.99 9.99
C ARG A 3 -17.47 -9.20 8.67
N CYS A 4 -18.08 -9.94 7.75
CA CYS A 4 -17.53 -10.13 6.40
C CYS A 4 -17.74 -8.86 5.55
N ILE A 5 -16.95 -8.70 4.49
CA ILE A 5 -17.17 -7.66 3.47
C ILE A 5 -18.61 -7.75 2.93
N GLN A 6 -19.31 -6.61 2.96
CA GLN A 6 -20.68 -6.46 2.47
C GLN A 6 -20.67 -6.04 1.00
N LYS A 7 -21.40 -6.75 0.15
CA LYS A 7 -21.38 -6.51 -1.31
C LYS A 7 -22.08 -5.22 -1.73
N ASP A 8 -22.98 -4.73 -0.90
CA ASP A 8 -23.87 -3.59 -1.11
C ASP A 8 -23.26 -2.26 -0.64
N LYS A 9 -22.10 -2.29 0.01
CA LYS A 9 -21.45 -1.08 0.55
C LYS A 9 -19.93 -1.15 0.38
N LEU A 10 -19.44 -0.68 -0.75
CA LEU A 10 -18.00 -0.40 -0.93
C LEU A 10 -17.62 0.72 0.04
N ALA A 11 -16.78 0.40 1.03
CA ALA A 11 -16.44 1.31 2.12
C ALA A 11 -14.94 1.62 2.20
N LEU A 12 -14.12 0.96 1.38
CA LEU A 12 -12.66 1.00 1.50
C LEU A 12 -11.99 1.84 0.40
N ASN A 13 -12.72 2.73 -0.27
CA ASN A 13 -12.14 3.63 -1.27
C ASN A 13 -11.09 4.54 -0.60
N PRO A 14 -9.82 4.54 -1.06
CA PRO A 14 -8.75 5.27 -0.40
C PRO A 14 -8.62 6.73 -0.86
N THR A 15 -9.48 7.26 -1.74
CA THR A 15 -9.38 8.65 -2.26
C THR A 15 -9.21 9.69 -1.15
N GLU A 16 -10.18 9.76 -0.22
CA GLU A 16 -10.15 10.76 0.86
C GLU A 16 -8.91 10.62 1.75
N PHE A 17 -8.44 9.38 1.95
CA PHE A 17 -7.23 9.13 2.73
C PHE A 17 -5.96 9.59 2.00
N ILE A 18 -5.84 9.33 0.70
CA ILE A 18 -4.70 9.78 -0.10
C ILE A 18 -4.65 11.31 -0.14
N GLU A 19 -5.80 11.96 -0.30
CA GLU A 19 -5.93 13.43 -0.26
C GLU A 19 -5.53 13.99 1.11
N PHE A 20 -5.99 13.37 2.20
CA PHE A 20 -5.59 13.73 3.56
C PHE A 20 -4.06 13.67 3.75
N VAL A 21 -3.41 12.60 3.29
CA VAL A 21 -1.95 12.48 3.41
C VAL A 21 -1.23 13.54 2.58
N GLU A 22 -1.69 13.80 1.35
CA GLU A 22 -1.13 14.84 0.49
C GLU A 22 -1.28 16.25 1.09
N GLU A 23 -2.43 16.53 1.69
CA GLU A 23 -2.69 17.80 2.37
C GLU A 23 -1.80 17.95 3.60
N ALA A 24 -1.71 16.92 4.43
CA ALA A 24 -0.87 16.91 5.63
C ALA A 24 0.59 17.22 5.30
N ILE A 25 1.13 16.64 4.22
CA ILE A 25 2.53 16.88 3.84
C ILE A 25 2.79 18.26 3.23
N SER A 26 1.73 18.94 2.78
CA SER A 26 1.81 20.25 2.14
C SER A 26 1.63 21.37 3.16
N LYS A 27 0.75 21.19 4.14
CA LYS A 27 0.38 22.23 5.11
C LYS A 27 1.24 22.21 6.38
N GLU A 28 1.70 21.04 6.79
CA GLU A 28 2.40 20.88 8.07
C GLU A 28 3.72 20.11 7.91
N PRO A 29 4.70 20.62 7.12
CA PRO A 29 5.98 19.92 6.95
C PRO A 29 6.73 19.72 8.28
N SER A 30 6.46 20.54 9.30
CA SER A 30 7.07 20.45 10.63
C SER A 30 6.61 19.26 11.47
N ILE A 31 5.49 18.60 11.13
CA ILE A 31 5.01 17.40 11.85
C ILE A 31 5.54 16.10 11.24
N LEU A 32 6.21 16.17 10.09
CA LEU A 32 6.69 15.01 9.36
C LEU A 32 8.05 14.55 9.91
N ASP A 33 8.02 14.01 11.13
CA ASP A 33 9.13 13.19 11.59
C ASP A 33 9.13 11.82 10.88
N GLU A 34 10.21 11.07 11.07
CA GLU A 34 10.35 9.75 10.47
C GLU A 34 9.22 8.79 10.85
N VAL A 35 8.70 8.87 12.07
CA VAL A 35 7.61 8.00 12.54
C VAL A 35 6.33 8.27 11.76
N VAL A 36 6.03 9.55 11.50
CA VAL A 36 4.89 9.96 10.70
C VAL A 36 5.06 9.53 9.24
N LEU A 37 6.25 9.73 8.65
CA LEU A 37 6.55 9.27 7.29
C LEU A 37 6.31 7.76 7.13
N ARG A 38 6.85 6.96 8.06
CA ARG A 38 6.65 5.50 8.10
C ARG A 38 5.18 5.14 8.15
N ARG A 39 4.41 5.78 9.04
CA ARG A 39 2.97 5.51 9.19
C ARG A 39 2.18 5.83 7.94
N PHE A 40 2.46 6.96 7.30
CA PHE A 40 1.78 7.33 6.05
C PHE A 40 2.11 6.37 4.91
N ILE A 41 3.38 6.00 4.73
CA ILE A 41 3.79 5.02 3.70
C ILE A 41 3.08 3.67 3.91
N SER A 42 3.10 3.13 5.14
CA SER A 42 2.42 1.87 5.43
C SER A 42 0.91 1.98 5.24
N ALA A 43 0.29 3.07 5.69
CA ALA A 43 -1.15 3.27 5.55
C ALA A 43 -1.59 3.44 4.10
N LEU A 44 -0.81 4.14 3.25
CA LEU A 44 -1.06 4.24 1.81
C LEU A 44 -1.02 2.86 1.15
N TYR A 45 -0.03 2.03 1.46
CA TYR A 45 0.04 0.67 0.93
C TYR A 45 -1.18 -0.17 1.36
N PHE A 46 -1.54 -0.14 2.64
CA PHE A 46 -2.65 -0.94 3.15
C PHE A 46 -4.01 -0.46 2.66
N SER A 47 -4.23 0.84 2.49
CA SER A 47 -5.50 1.35 1.98
C SER A 47 -5.77 0.87 0.55
N LEU A 48 -4.74 0.88 -0.31
CA LEU A 48 -4.80 0.34 -1.67
C LEU A 48 -5.05 -1.17 -1.70
N LEU A 49 -4.29 -1.93 -0.90
CA LEU A 49 -4.47 -3.38 -0.79
C LEU A 49 -5.89 -3.73 -0.36
N ASN A 50 -6.40 -3.04 0.66
CA ASN A 50 -7.73 -3.28 1.21
C ASN A 50 -8.83 -2.93 0.21
N TYR A 51 -8.68 -1.82 -0.53
CA TYR A 51 -9.62 -1.45 -1.58
C TYR A 51 -9.66 -2.48 -2.71
N TRP A 52 -8.49 -2.91 -3.18
CA TRP A 52 -8.40 -3.95 -4.19
C TRP A 52 -9.00 -5.28 -3.70
N ALA A 53 -8.77 -5.66 -2.45
CA ALA A 53 -9.34 -6.84 -1.83
C ALA A 53 -10.87 -6.77 -1.78
N GLU A 54 -11.43 -5.60 -1.41
CA GLU A 54 -12.88 -5.34 -1.44
C GLU A 54 -13.45 -5.51 -2.84
N LYS A 55 -12.88 -4.82 -3.86
CA LYS A 55 -13.34 -4.95 -5.24
C LYS A 55 -13.26 -6.39 -5.75
N SER A 56 -12.16 -7.08 -5.43
CA SER A 56 -11.97 -8.48 -5.80
C SER A 56 -13.03 -9.38 -5.16
N TYR A 57 -13.32 -9.18 -3.88
CA TYR A 57 -14.32 -9.93 -3.14
C TYR A 57 -15.74 -9.72 -3.67
N VAL A 58 -16.11 -8.47 -3.93
CA VAL A 58 -17.41 -8.09 -4.51
C VAL A 58 -17.60 -8.67 -5.91
N ARG A 59 -16.54 -8.70 -6.74
CA ARG A 59 -16.52 -9.35 -8.06
C ARG A 59 -16.55 -10.88 -8.02
N GLY A 60 -16.59 -11.49 -6.84
CA GLY A 60 -16.74 -12.93 -6.66
C GLY A 60 -15.45 -13.70 -6.43
N ARG A 61 -14.28 -13.05 -6.46
CA ARG A 61 -13.03 -13.70 -6.04
C ARG A 61 -13.10 -13.97 -4.53
N ARG A 62 -12.52 -15.08 -4.09
CA ARG A 62 -12.40 -15.42 -2.67
C ARG A 62 -10.93 -15.44 -2.26
N GLY A 63 -10.67 -14.90 -1.09
CA GLY A 63 -9.39 -14.97 -0.40
C GLY A 63 -9.16 -16.36 0.19
N ARG A 64 -7.98 -16.55 0.78
CA ARG A 64 -7.55 -17.86 1.31
C ARG A 64 -7.77 -18.04 2.81
N GLY A 65 -8.15 -16.97 3.53
CA GLY A 65 -8.20 -16.97 4.98
C GLY A 65 -9.58 -16.66 5.56
N GLY A 66 -9.84 -17.25 6.73
CA GLY A 66 -10.96 -16.95 7.62
C GLY A 66 -12.33 -17.48 7.16
N PRO A 67 -13.35 -17.44 8.05
CA PRO A 67 -14.71 -17.86 7.73
C PRO A 67 -15.37 -17.06 6.59
N CYS A 68 -14.93 -15.81 6.41
CA CYS A 68 -15.46 -14.89 5.40
C CYS A 68 -14.75 -14.98 4.04
N GLN A 69 -13.60 -15.68 3.95
CA GLN A 69 -12.81 -15.77 2.71
C GLN A 69 -12.48 -14.39 2.10
N ASP A 70 -12.21 -13.39 2.94
CA ASP A 70 -11.92 -12.00 2.56
C ASP A 70 -10.45 -11.61 2.81
N SER A 71 -9.61 -12.58 3.20
CA SER A 71 -8.17 -12.40 3.37
C SER A 71 -7.40 -12.69 2.09
N PHE A 72 -6.76 -11.66 1.54
CA PHE A 72 -5.91 -11.72 0.34
C PHE A 72 -4.44 -11.47 0.69
N SER A 73 -3.53 -12.14 -0.02
CA SER A 73 -2.10 -11.98 0.22
C SER A 73 -1.53 -10.75 -0.48
N TYR A 74 -0.38 -10.25 0.02
CA TYR A 74 0.37 -9.18 -0.66
C TYR A 74 0.77 -9.60 -2.07
N SER A 75 1.21 -10.85 -2.24
CA SER A 75 1.58 -11.39 -3.55
C SER A 75 0.42 -11.41 -4.54
N ASP A 76 -0.80 -11.69 -4.10
CA ASP A 76 -1.97 -11.62 -5.00
C ASP A 76 -2.21 -10.19 -5.50
N PHE A 77 -1.97 -9.18 -4.65
CA PHE A 77 -2.08 -7.77 -5.00
C PHE A 77 -0.93 -7.32 -5.93
N HIS A 78 0.29 -7.78 -5.66
CA HIS A 78 1.46 -7.54 -6.51
C HIS A 78 1.27 -8.09 -7.92
N VAL A 79 0.76 -9.33 -8.04
CA VAL A 79 0.41 -9.93 -9.33
C VAL A 79 -0.65 -9.11 -10.05
N TYR A 80 -1.68 -8.62 -9.34
CA TYR A 80 -2.70 -7.76 -9.94
C TYR A 80 -2.10 -6.47 -10.51
N LEU A 81 -1.23 -5.78 -9.76
CA LEU A 81 -0.58 -4.55 -10.25
C LEU A 81 0.36 -4.84 -11.44
N SER A 82 1.11 -5.94 -11.40
CA SER A 82 1.96 -6.37 -12.52
C SER A 82 1.13 -6.68 -13.79
N GLN A 83 -0.03 -7.33 -13.66
CA GLN A 83 -0.97 -7.54 -14.77
C GLN A 83 -1.51 -6.24 -15.38
N LYS A 84 -1.46 -5.14 -14.61
CA LYS A 84 -1.80 -3.78 -15.06
C LYS A 84 -0.59 -2.99 -15.57
N GLN A 85 0.57 -3.63 -15.73
CA GLN A 85 1.83 -3.01 -16.14
C GLN A 85 2.31 -1.94 -15.13
N LEU A 86 1.96 -2.12 -13.85
CA LEU A 86 2.33 -1.24 -12.74
C LEU A 86 3.44 -1.84 -11.87
N ASP A 87 4.39 -2.56 -12.47
CA ASP A 87 5.48 -3.23 -11.74
C ASP A 87 6.29 -2.24 -10.89
N ASN A 88 6.56 -1.04 -11.41
CA ASN A 88 7.30 0.00 -10.67
C ASN A 88 6.51 0.49 -9.45
N VAL A 89 5.20 0.73 -9.62
CA VAL A 89 4.30 1.15 -8.53
C VAL A 89 4.30 0.09 -7.43
N ALA A 90 4.10 -1.17 -7.82
CA ALA A 90 4.01 -2.28 -6.90
C ALA A 90 5.33 -2.51 -6.15
N HIS A 91 6.45 -2.49 -6.88
CA HIS A 91 7.78 -2.63 -6.31
C HIS A 91 8.09 -1.51 -5.31
N PHE A 92 7.90 -0.25 -5.71
CA PHE A 92 8.21 0.90 -4.84
C PHE A 92 7.35 0.89 -3.57
N LEU A 93 6.02 0.78 -3.71
CA LEU A 93 5.12 0.81 -2.56
C LEU A 93 5.39 -0.35 -1.61
N PHE A 94 5.69 -1.54 -2.13
CA PHE A 94 6.03 -2.69 -1.29
C PHE A 94 7.38 -2.51 -0.58
N LEU A 95 8.43 -2.12 -1.31
CA LEU A 95 9.77 -1.90 -0.76
C LEU A 95 9.76 -0.87 0.37
N TYR A 96 9.09 0.27 0.15
CA TYR A 96 9.00 1.34 1.14
C TYR A 96 8.08 1.00 2.31
N ARG A 97 7.03 0.18 2.11
CA ARG A 97 6.25 -0.39 3.22
C ARG A 97 7.08 -1.34 4.07
N VAL A 98 7.94 -2.17 3.47
CA VAL A 98 8.87 -3.02 4.24
C VAL A 98 9.86 -2.14 5.01
N ALA A 99 10.38 -1.08 4.38
CA ALA A 99 11.27 -0.11 5.04
C ALA A 99 10.60 0.52 6.26
N ALA A 100 9.33 0.90 6.12
CA ALA A 100 8.56 1.54 7.17
C ALA A 100 8.40 0.66 8.41
N ASP A 101 8.25 -0.65 8.25
CA ASP A 101 8.16 -1.62 9.35
C ASP A 101 9.50 -1.83 10.09
N HIS A 102 10.64 -1.55 9.45
CA HIS A 102 11.97 -1.66 10.05
C HIS A 102 12.33 -0.39 10.88
N TYR A 103 11.61 -0.17 11.97
CA TYR A 103 11.64 1.03 12.82
C TYR A 103 13.02 1.48 13.35
N THR A 104 14.03 0.60 13.36
CA THR A 104 15.31 0.87 14.02
C THR A 104 16.38 1.47 13.12
N LEU A 105 16.21 1.42 11.78
CA LEU A 105 17.24 1.81 10.84
C LEU A 105 16.64 2.67 9.72
N ASN A 106 17.15 3.90 9.59
CA ASN A 106 16.91 4.80 8.48
C ASN A 106 18.13 5.71 8.30
N PRO A 107 18.83 5.70 7.15
CA PRO A 107 18.63 4.79 6.01
C PRO A 107 18.91 3.30 6.36
N THR A 108 18.49 2.38 5.49
CA THR A 108 18.65 0.94 5.70
C THR A 108 18.82 0.14 4.40
N TYR A 109 19.24 -1.12 4.53
CA TYR A 109 19.25 -2.08 3.43
C TYR A 109 18.14 -3.11 3.61
N ILE A 110 17.32 -3.30 2.58
CA ILE A 110 16.22 -4.25 2.59
C ILE A 110 16.50 -5.35 1.60
N ARG A 111 16.37 -6.60 2.07
CA ARG A 111 16.41 -7.77 1.20
C ARG A 111 14.98 -8.24 0.93
N LEU A 112 14.50 -8.04 -0.29
CA LEU A 112 13.26 -8.64 -0.74
C LEU A 112 13.54 -10.07 -1.21
N GLN A 113 12.70 -11.01 -0.76
CA GLN A 113 12.70 -12.41 -1.20
C GLN A 113 11.55 -12.70 -2.19
N ASP A 114 10.82 -11.66 -2.60
CA ASP A 114 9.73 -11.81 -3.56
C ASP A 114 10.26 -12.33 -4.90
N ARG A 115 9.46 -13.15 -5.59
CA ARG A 115 9.86 -13.76 -6.87
C ARG A 115 10.04 -12.71 -7.97
N LEU A 116 9.27 -11.63 -7.95
CA LEU A 116 9.27 -10.60 -9.00
C LEU A 116 10.38 -9.58 -8.77
N TRP A 117 10.65 -9.23 -7.51
CA TRP A 117 11.54 -8.12 -7.14
C TRP A 117 12.58 -8.53 -6.09
N GLY A 118 13.06 -9.76 -6.18
CA GLY A 118 14.11 -10.27 -5.29
C GLY A 118 15.40 -9.45 -5.45
N GLY A 119 15.98 -9.01 -4.34
CA GLY A 119 17.16 -8.15 -4.40
C GLY A 119 17.51 -7.52 -3.06
N VAL A 120 18.63 -6.78 -3.04
CA VAL A 120 19.04 -5.95 -1.91
C VAL A 120 18.97 -4.49 -2.35
N TYR A 121 18.24 -3.68 -1.60
CA TYR A 121 17.94 -2.30 -1.93
C TYR A 121 18.36 -1.39 -0.79
N TYR A 122 19.06 -0.32 -1.12
CA TYR A 122 19.28 0.79 -0.19
C TYR A 122 18.04 1.68 -0.18
N VAL A 123 17.48 1.92 1.00
CA VAL A 123 16.25 2.70 1.17
C VAL A 123 16.45 3.73 2.26
N GLU A 124 16.03 4.94 1.97
CA GLU A 124 15.97 6.04 2.91
C GLU A 124 14.53 6.59 2.93
N LEU A 125 13.96 6.65 4.12
CA LEU A 125 12.65 7.24 4.38
C LEU A 125 12.84 8.72 4.66
N ASN A 126 12.40 9.53 3.72
CA ASN A 126 12.40 10.97 3.81
C ASN A 126 11.15 11.54 3.13
N TYR A 127 11.04 12.87 3.15
CA TYR A 127 9.90 13.57 2.58
C TYR A 127 9.66 13.25 1.10
N ASP A 128 10.72 13.15 0.30
CA ASP A 128 10.62 12.86 -1.14
C ASP A 128 10.11 11.44 -1.39
N SER A 129 10.52 10.48 -0.55
CA SER A 129 9.98 9.13 -0.62
C SER A 129 8.47 9.06 -0.35
N LEU A 130 7.97 9.87 0.59
CA LEU A 130 6.53 9.94 0.86
C LEU A 130 5.78 10.63 -0.29
N LYS A 131 6.30 11.73 -0.83
CA LYS A 131 5.74 12.36 -2.04
C LYS A 131 5.61 11.34 -3.17
N ARG A 132 6.68 10.59 -3.41
CA ARG A 132 6.68 9.55 -4.43
C ARG A 132 5.68 8.44 -4.15
N ALA A 133 5.55 8.02 -2.89
CA ALA A 133 4.54 7.04 -2.49
C ALA A 133 3.11 7.54 -2.76
N ILE A 134 2.81 8.81 -2.52
CA ILE A 134 1.49 9.42 -2.82
C ILE A 134 1.20 9.41 -4.31
N GLU A 135 2.16 9.83 -5.16
CA GLU A 135 2.00 9.80 -6.61
C GLU A 135 1.66 8.40 -7.14
N LEU A 136 2.43 7.41 -6.68
CA LEU A 136 2.27 6.01 -7.06
C LEU A 136 0.98 5.41 -6.48
N ALA A 137 0.54 5.86 -5.29
CA ALA A 137 -0.74 5.45 -4.73
C ALA A 137 -1.91 5.95 -5.58
N LYS A 138 -1.87 7.20 -6.05
CA LYS A 138 -2.87 7.74 -6.99
C LYS A 138 -2.88 6.98 -8.31
N GLU A 139 -1.71 6.60 -8.81
CA GLU A 139 -1.59 5.78 -10.02
C GLU A 139 -2.20 4.39 -9.84
N ALA A 140 -1.90 3.72 -8.74
CA ALA A 140 -2.50 2.44 -8.39
C ALA A 140 -4.02 2.53 -8.30
N LEU A 141 -4.54 3.57 -7.64
CA LEU A 141 -5.98 3.80 -7.49
C LEU A 141 -6.69 3.94 -8.85
N ARG A 142 -6.15 4.78 -9.75
CA ARG A 142 -6.71 4.94 -11.12
C ARG A 142 -6.80 3.63 -11.90
N ALA A 143 -5.86 2.71 -11.69
CA ALA A 143 -5.91 1.39 -12.35
C ALA A 143 -6.92 0.42 -11.72
N MET A 144 -7.38 0.71 -10.50
CA MET A 144 -8.37 -0.07 -9.79
C MET A 144 -9.80 0.34 -10.11
N GLU A 145 -10.06 1.61 -10.43
CA GLU A 145 -11.36 2.18 -10.82
C GLU A 145 -12.02 1.38 -11.96
#